data_AF-A0A349J4V5-F1
#
_entry.id   AF-A0A349J4V5-F1
#
_cell.length_a   1.000
_cell.length_b   1.000
_cell.length_c   1.000
_cell.angle_alpha   90.00
_cell.angle_beta   90.00
_cell.angle_gamma   90.00
#
_symmetry.space_group_name_H-M   'P 1'
#
loop_
_entity.id
_entity.type
_entity.pdbx_description
1 polymer ?
#
loop_
_entity_poly.entity_id
_entity_poly.type
_entity_poly.pdbx_seq_one_letter_code
_entity_poly.pdbx_strand_id
1 'polypeptide(L)'
;INPSIKSDIIDLDEYRTGERKEGAYFAAWYFVSKSAYGVTLMITGFALSIAGFVPNATQSATVIWTFKGLYAGAPFFAYIIGAILFSTFHFDENEHKKVIAELEAQRGER
;
A
#
# COMPACT_ATOMS: atom_id res chain seq x y z
N ILE A 1 -1.46 -6.05 -5.08
CA ILE A 1 -0.20 -6.46 -4.41
C ILE A 1 -0.50 -7.80 -3.74
N ASN A 2 0.10 -8.87 -4.26
CA ASN A 2 -0.19 -10.26 -3.89
C ASN A 2 -0.08 -10.48 -2.37
N PRO A 3 -0.91 -11.34 -1.77
CA PRO A 3 -0.86 -11.65 -0.34
C PRO A 3 0.48 -12.24 0.14
N SER A 4 1.30 -12.77 -0.78
CA SER A 4 2.57 -13.44 -0.49
C SER A 4 3.55 -12.58 0.31
N ILE A 5 4.00 -11.44 -0.23
CA ILE A 5 5.01 -10.58 0.44
C ILE A 5 4.54 -10.09 1.81
N LYS A 6 3.23 -9.90 2.00
CA LYS A 6 2.69 -9.45 3.30
C LYS A 6 2.82 -10.55 4.34
N SER A 7 2.55 -11.80 3.96
CA SER A 7 2.78 -12.96 4.83
C SER A 7 4.26 -13.12 5.11
N ASP A 8 5.11 -13.01 4.09
CA ASP A 8 6.56 -13.18 4.23
C ASP A 8 7.17 -12.20 5.24
N ILE A 9 6.70 -10.95 5.27
CA ILE A 9 7.13 -9.93 6.24
C ILE A 9 6.65 -10.27 7.66
N ILE A 10 5.42 -10.77 7.80
CA ILE A 10 4.87 -11.19 9.10
C ILE A 10 5.66 -12.37 9.65
N ASP A 11 5.95 -13.37 8.82
CA ASP A 11 6.73 -14.54 9.20
C ASP A 11 8.19 -14.14 9.54
N LEU A 12 8.78 -13.20 8.80
CA LEU A 12 10.10 -12.64 9.13
C LEU A 12 10.11 -11.88 10.47
N ASP A 13 9.05 -11.15 10.80
CA ASP A 13 8.92 -10.46 12.09
C ASP A 13 8.67 -11.45 13.24
N GLU A 14 7.87 -12.51 13.01
CA GLU A 14 7.71 -13.62 13.95
C GLU A 14 9.06 -14.29 14.21
N TYR A 15 9.86 -14.54 13.17
CA TYR A 15 11.20 -15.11 13.31
C TYR A 15 12.13 -14.22 14.15
N ARG A 16 12.07 -12.90 13.97
CA ARG A 16 12.94 -11.95 14.71
C ARG A 16 12.48 -11.67 16.13
N THR A 17 11.18 -11.72 16.39
CA THR A 17 10.60 -11.29 17.68
C THR A 17 10.04 -12.43 18.52
N GLY A 18 9.83 -13.61 17.92
CA GLY A 18 9.21 -14.78 18.55
C GLY A 18 7.69 -14.68 18.73
N GLU A 19 7.06 -13.58 18.29
CA GLU A 19 5.64 -13.31 18.47
C GLU A 19 4.92 -13.13 17.12
N ARG A 20 3.81 -13.85 16.92
CA ARG A 20 2.98 -13.70 15.70
C ARG A 20 2.05 -12.50 15.83
N LYS A 21 2.36 -11.41 15.11
CA LYS A 21 1.65 -10.12 15.19
C LYS A 21 0.71 -9.84 14.00
N GLU A 22 0.18 -10.87 13.36
CA GLU A 22 -0.69 -10.77 12.18
C GLU A 22 -1.81 -9.73 12.32
N GLY A 23 -2.55 -9.80 13.43
CA GLY A 23 -3.69 -8.90 13.66
C GLY A 23 -3.29 -7.42 13.64
N ALA A 24 -2.14 -7.07 14.19
CA ALA A 24 -1.63 -5.70 14.19
C ALA A 24 -1.23 -5.23 12.78
N TYR A 25 -0.53 -6.08 12.01
CA TYR A 25 -0.17 -5.78 10.62
C TYR A 25 -1.41 -5.57 9.75
N PHE A 26 -2.39 -6.46 9.84
CA PHE A 26 -3.64 -6.32 9.07
C PHE A 26 -4.42 -5.09 9.51
N ALA A 27 -4.56 -4.83 10.82
CA ALA A 27 -5.25 -3.65 11.33
C ALA A 27 -4.61 -2.35 10.82
N ALA A 28 -3.29 -2.24 10.91
CA ALA A 28 -2.55 -1.08 10.40
C ALA A 28 -2.74 -0.92 8.88
N TRP A 29 -2.61 -2.01 8.11
CA TRP A 29 -2.79 -1.98 6.66
C TRP A 29 -4.18 -1.48 6.25
N TYR A 30 -5.23 -2.02 6.86
CA TYR A 30 -6.61 -1.61 6.57
C TYR A 30 -6.90 -0.20 7.06
N PHE A 31 -6.38 0.19 8.21
CA PHE A 31 -6.53 1.55 8.74
C PHE A 31 -5.93 2.58 7.79
N VAL A 32 -4.68 2.37 7.35
CA VAL A 32 -4.00 3.24 6.39
C VAL A 32 -4.77 3.28 5.06
N SER A 33 -5.18 2.12 4.54
CA SER A 33 -5.92 2.04 3.27
C SER A 33 -7.24 2.80 3.33
N LYS A 34 -8.05 2.58 4.37
CA LYS A 34 -9.35 3.26 4.54
C LYS A 34 -9.19 4.76 4.75
N SER A 35 -8.20 5.16 5.54
CA SER A 35 -7.89 6.57 5.77
C SER A 35 -7.47 7.26 4.47
N ALA A 36 -6.60 6.61 3.68
CA ALA A 36 -6.16 7.13 2.39
C ALA A 36 -7.33 7.30 1.41
N TYR A 37 -8.28 6.36 1.36
CA TYR A 37 -9.49 6.51 0.55
C TYR A 37 -10.32 7.73 0.98
N GLY A 38 -10.56 7.90 2.28
CA GLY A 38 -11.29 9.05 2.81
C GLY A 38 -10.61 10.39 2.45
N VAL A 39 -9.29 10.47 2.64
CA VAL A 39 -8.49 11.64 2.27
C VAL A 39 -8.55 11.90 0.76
N THR A 40 -8.46 10.86 -0.06
CA THR A 40 -8.52 10.98 -1.53
C THR A 40 -9.87 11.53 -2.00
N LEU A 41 -10.97 11.02 -1.45
CA LEU A 41 -12.32 11.51 -1.76
C LEU A 41 -12.48 12.98 -1.37
N MET A 42 -11.99 13.35 -0.18
CA MET A 42 -12.04 14.74 0.30
C MET A 42 -11.25 15.67 -0.62
N ILE A 43 -10.00 15.34 -0.94
CA ILE A 43 -9.14 16.14 -1.84
C ILE A 43 -9.78 16.27 -3.21
N THR A 44 -10.31 15.18 -3.75
CA THR A 44 -10.97 15.17 -5.07
C THR A 44 -12.18 16.11 -5.08
N GLY A 45 -13.03 16.05 -4.06
CA GLY A 45 -14.21 16.91 -3.96
C GLY A 45 -13.86 18.40 -3.95
N PHE A 46 -12.89 18.80 -3.12
CA PHE A 46 -12.45 20.19 -3.07
C PHE A 46 -11.77 20.63 -4.37
N ALA A 47 -10.88 19.80 -4.93
CA ALA A 47 -10.17 20.13 -6.16
C ALA A 47 -11.12 20.32 -7.36
N LEU A 48 -12.15 19.47 -7.49
CA LEU A 48 -13.15 19.61 -8.55
C LEU A 48 -14.08 20.80 -8.32
N SER A 49 -14.44 21.09 -7.07
CA SER A 49 -15.23 22.28 -6.72
C SER A 49 -14.49 23.57 -7.11
N ILE A 50 -13.21 23.68 -6.74
CA ILE A 50 -12.35 24.82 -7.08
C ILE A 50 -12.15 24.94 -8.60
N ALA A 51 -12.03 23.81 -9.30
CA ALA A 51 -11.88 23.80 -10.76
C ALA A 51 -13.17 24.18 -11.51
N GLY A 52 -14.32 24.29 -10.82
CA GLY A 52 -15.60 24.63 -11.42
C GLY A 52 -16.29 23.46 -12.13
N PHE A 53 -16.15 22.24 -11.61
CA PHE A 53 -16.81 21.06 -12.17
C PHE A 53 -18.35 21.18 -12.13
N VAL A 54 -19.00 20.94 -13.27
CA VAL A 54 -20.47 20.92 -13.39
C VAL A 54 -20.91 19.56 -13.93
N PRO A 55 -21.70 18.76 -13.20
CA PRO A 55 -22.13 17.45 -13.66
C PRO A 55 -22.90 17.51 -14.99
N ASN A 56 -22.70 16.51 -15.86
CA ASN A 56 -23.43 16.33 -17.13
C ASN A 56 -23.33 17.48 -18.15
N ALA A 57 -22.38 18.40 -17.97
CA ALA A 57 -22.09 19.47 -18.92
C ALA A 57 -20.76 19.22 -19.66
N THR A 58 -20.51 19.97 -20.73
CA THR A 58 -19.18 20.03 -21.35
C THR A 58 -18.20 20.66 -20.37
N GLN A 59 -17.14 19.93 -20.01
CA GLN A 59 -16.16 20.40 -19.02
C GLN A 59 -15.15 21.36 -19.64
N SER A 60 -14.71 22.34 -18.85
CA SER A 60 -13.61 23.23 -19.22
C SER A 60 -12.28 22.47 -19.27
N ALA A 61 -11.30 23.01 -20.00
CA ALA A 61 -9.97 22.44 -20.05
C ALA A 61 -9.34 22.32 -18.66
N THR A 62 -9.61 23.29 -17.76
CA THR A 62 -9.14 23.28 -16.37
C THR A 62 -9.62 22.05 -15.62
N VAL A 63 -10.92 21.75 -15.67
CA VAL A 63 -11.51 20.58 -15.00
C VAL A 63 -10.90 19.28 -15.51
N ILE A 64 -10.70 19.15 -16.83
CA ILE A 64 -10.09 17.97 -17.44
C ILE A 64 -8.65 17.79 -16.94
N TRP A 65 -7.86 18.86 -16.89
CA TRP A 65 -6.49 18.79 -16.38
C TRP A 65 -6.44 18.48 -14.89
N THR A 66 -7.37 19.00 -14.08
CA THR A 66 -7.51 18.64 -12.66
C THR A 66 -7.79 17.14 -12.51
N PHE A 67 -8.73 16.57 -13.28
CA PHE A 67 -8.98 15.12 -13.27
C PHE A 67 -7.73 14.31 -13.63
N LYS A 68 -7.02 14.67 -14.70
CA LYS A 68 -5.78 14.00 -15.10
C LYS A 68 -4.71 14.10 -14.02
N GLY A 69 -4.57 15.26 -13.37
CA GLY A 69 -3.64 15.44 -12.26
C GLY A 69 -3.95 14.53 -11.08
N LEU A 70 -5.21 14.44 -10.67
CA LEU A 70 -5.65 13.64 -9.53
C LEU A 70 -5.56 12.13 -9.77
N TYR A 71 -5.95 11.65 -10.95
CA TYR A 71 -6.11 10.22 -11.21
C TYR A 71 -4.99 9.59 -12.05
N ALA A 72 -4.18 10.39 -12.74
CA ALA A 72 -2.99 9.90 -13.45
C ALA A 72 -1.72 10.45 -12.84
N GLY A 73 -1.65 11.76 -12.58
CA GLY A 73 -0.47 12.41 -12.03
C GLY A 73 -0.12 11.92 -10.63
N ALA A 74 -1.03 12.06 -9.66
CA ALA A 74 -0.76 11.67 -8.28
C ALA A 74 -0.43 10.17 -8.12
N PRO A 75 -1.17 9.22 -8.73
CA PRO A 75 -0.79 7.81 -8.68
C PRO A 75 0.55 7.52 -9.36
N PHE A 76 0.88 8.20 -10.47
CA PHE A 76 2.17 8.05 -11.13
C PHE A 76 3.34 8.37 -10.20
N PHE A 77 3.30 9.52 -9.51
CA PHE A 77 4.33 9.86 -8.53
C PHE A 77 4.36 8.90 -7.33
N ALA A 78 3.19 8.48 -6.83
CA ALA A 78 3.11 7.50 -5.75
C ALA A 78 3.76 6.17 -6.14
N TYR A 79 3.54 5.70 -7.37
CA TYR A 79 4.18 4.48 -7.88
C TYR A 79 5.69 4.63 -8.07
N ILE A 80 6.18 5.80 -8.52
CA ILE A 80 7.62 6.05 -8.60
C ILE A 80 8.26 5.98 -7.22
N ILE A 81 7.67 6.66 -6.23
CA ILE A 81 8.17 6.61 -4.85
C ILE A 81 8.14 5.18 -4.33
N GLY A 82 7.04 4.46 -4.57
CA GLY A 82 6.91 3.04 -4.21
C GLY A 82 7.98 2.16 -4.88
N ALA A 83 8.27 2.38 -6.16
CA ALA A 83 9.29 1.63 -6.88
C ALA A 83 10.70 1.91 -6.35
N ILE A 84 11.01 3.17 -6.01
CA ILE A 84 12.30 3.54 -5.39
C ILE A 84 12.43 2.86 -4.02
N LEU A 85 11.40 2.93 -3.17
CA LEU A 85 11.40 2.27 -1.87
C LEU A 85 11.50 0.75 -2.00
N PHE A 86 10.87 0.16 -3.02
CA PHE A 86 10.93 -1.27 -3.25
C PHE A 86 12.28 -1.71 -3.85
N SER A 87 12.99 -0.82 -4.56
CA SER A 87 14.31 -1.13 -5.13
C SER A 87 15.40 -1.37 -4.09
N THR A 88 15.22 -0.88 -2.86
CA THR A 88 16.14 -1.14 -1.74
C THR A 88 15.76 -2.39 -0.96
N PHE A 89 14.54 -2.92 -1.16
CA PHE A 89 14.08 -4.12 -0.49
C PHE A 89 14.75 -5.36 -1.10
N HIS A 90 15.62 -5.99 -0.31
CA HIS A 90 16.25 -7.26 -0.67
C HIS A 90 15.71 -8.32 0.28
N PHE A 91 14.94 -9.25 -0.27
CA PHE A 91 14.50 -10.46 0.41
C PHE A 91 14.59 -11.60 -0.60
N ASP A 92 15.66 -12.38 -0.50
CA ASP A 92 16.00 -13.44 -1.45
C ASP A 92 15.28 -14.76 -1.10
N GLU A 93 15.08 -15.61 -2.09
CA GLU A 93 14.44 -16.92 -1.93
C GLU A 93 15.17 -17.80 -0.89
N ASN A 94 16.50 -17.67 -0.82
CA ASN A 94 17.31 -18.38 0.17
C ASN A 94 17.06 -17.89 1.60
N GLU A 95 16.84 -16.59 1.79
CA GLU A 95 16.52 -16.02 3.10
C GLU A 95 15.11 -16.45 3.54
N HIS A 96 14.15 -16.39 2.62
CA HIS A 96 12.79 -16.88 2.85
C HIS A 96 12.76 -18.36 3.27
N LYS A 97 13.48 -19.23 2.56
CA LYS A 97 13.57 -20.67 2.89
C LYS A 97 14.14 -20.91 4.28
N LYS A 98 15.17 -20.14 4.69
CA LYS A 98 15.76 -20.25 6.03
C LYS A 98 14.77 -19.85 7.12
N VAL A 99 14.04 -18.75 6.91
CA VAL A 99 13.02 -18.27 7.86
C VAL A 99 11.92 -19.31 8.05
N ILE A 100 11.40 -19.91 6.97
CA ILE A 100 10.36 -20.94 7.06
C ILE A 100 10.87 -22.19 7.80
N ALA A 101 12.06 -22.70 7.43
CA ALA A 101 12.60 -23.91 8.05
C ALA A 101 12.77 -23.78 9.57
N GLU A 102 13.22 -22.61 10.02
CA GLU A 102 13.43 -22.31 11.45
C GLU A 102 12.10 -22.14 12.20
N LEU A 103 11.11 -21.49 11.58
CA LEU A 103 9.76 -21.39 12.15
C LEU A 103 9.07 -22.76 12.24
N GLU A 104 9.25 -23.64 11.25
CA GLU A 104 8.72 -25.01 11.27
C GLU A 104 9.36 -25.83 12.40
N ALA A 105 10.67 -25.72 12.60
CA ALA A 105 11.37 -26.37 13.71
C ALA A 105 10.81 -25.92 15.07
N GLN A 106 10.65 -24.61 15.28
CA GLN A 106 10.10 -24.05 16.52
C GLN A 106 8.63 -24.43 16.77
N ARG A 107 7.85 -24.67 15.70
CA ARG A 107 6.46 -25.13 15.80
C ARG A 107 6.35 -26.63 16.07
N GLY A 108 7.32 -27.44 15.63
CA GLY A 108 7.37 -28.87 15.93
C GLY A 108 7.81 -29.19 17.36
N GLU A 109 8.48 -28.26 18.03
CA GLU A 109 8.92 -28.39 19.43
C GLU A 109 7.89 -27.90 20.47
N ARG A 110 6.81 -27.23 20.03
CA ARG A 110 5.72 -26.70 20.88
C ARG A 110 4.48 -27.61 20.83
#